data_AF-A0A1W2DLJ2-F1
#
_entry.id   AF-A0A1W2DLJ2-F1
#
_cell.length_a   1.000
_cell.length_b   1.000
_cell.length_c   1.000
_cell.angle_alpha   90.00
_cell.angle_beta   90.00
_cell.angle_gamma   90.00
#
_symmetry.space_group_name_H-M   'P 1'
#
loop_
_entity.id
_entity.type
_entity.pdbx_description
1 polymer ?
#
loop_
_entity_poly.entity_id
_entity_poly.type
_entity_poly.pdbx_seq_one_letter_code
_entity_poly.pdbx_strand_id
1 'polypeptide(L)'
;MRKKLLICINEVSLAEKALAKMTQMAFYKSGRKDFTADELSEFTNNYMQLGLLEYSLHKLRLELTDWLKTKNTIEGEKTEQDP
;
A
#
# COMPACT_ATOMS: atom_id res chain seq x y z
N MET A 1 -1.50 14.21 -6.34
CA MET A 1 -2.66 13.32 -6.16
C MET A 1 -2.79 12.28 -7.28
N ARG A 2 -3.19 12.62 -8.52
CA ARG A 2 -3.38 11.63 -9.63
C ARG A 2 -2.21 10.65 -9.83
N LYS A 3 -0.97 11.14 -9.91
CA LYS A 3 0.24 10.30 -10.07
C LYS A 3 0.43 9.29 -8.92
N LYS A 4 0.10 9.68 -7.69
CA LYS A 4 0.27 8.83 -6.48
C LYS A 4 -0.83 7.77 -6.37
N LEU A 5 -2.05 8.10 -6.77
CA LEU A 5 -3.13 7.14 -6.97
C LEU A 5 -2.76 6.07 -7.99
N LEU A 6 -2.18 6.46 -9.13
CA LEU A 6 -1.70 5.50 -10.13
C LEU A 6 -0.58 4.59 -9.60
N ILE A 7 0.34 5.14 -8.77
CA ILE A 7 1.36 4.34 -8.08
C ILE A 7 0.70 3.30 -7.15
N CYS A 8 -0.26 3.72 -6.32
CA CYS A 8 -0.97 2.80 -5.43
C CYS A 8 -1.71 1.69 -6.19
N ILE A 9 -2.39 2.02 -7.29
CA ILE A 9 -3.09 1.03 -8.12
C ILE A 9 -2.11 -0.01 -8.67
N ASN A 10 -0.95 0.44 -9.17
CA ASN A 10 0.09 -0.47 -9.67
C ASN A 10 0.64 -1.36 -8.53
N GLU A 11 0.87 -0.80 -7.35
CA GLU A 11 1.35 -1.55 -6.19
C GLU A 11 0.31 -2.55 -5.65
N VAL A 12 -0.99 -2.25 -5.73
CA VAL A 12 -2.05 -3.21 -5.42
C VAL A 12 -1.93 -4.43 -6.33
N SER A 13 -1.79 -4.23 -7.64
CA SER A 13 -1.64 -5.34 -8.58
C SER A 13 -0.36 -6.16 -8.35
N LEU A 14 0.72 -5.54 -7.86
CA LEU A 14 1.95 -6.26 -7.48
C LEU A 14 1.77 -7.03 -6.17
N ALA A 15 1.13 -6.42 -5.18
CA ALA A 15 0.83 -7.04 -3.89
C ALA A 15 -0.11 -8.24 -4.02
N GLU A 16 -1.13 -8.16 -4.88
CA GLU A 16 -2.03 -9.29 -5.17
C GLU A 16 -1.25 -10.48 -5.73
N LYS A 17 -0.35 -10.24 -6.70
CA LYS A 17 0.52 -11.28 -7.27
C LYS A 17 1.46 -11.87 -6.23
N ALA A 18 2.05 -11.02 -5.39
CA ALA A 18 2.94 -11.44 -4.31
C ALA A 18 2.20 -12.31 -3.28
N LEU A 19 0.99 -11.90 -2.88
CA LEU A 19 0.15 -12.65 -1.94
C LEU A 19 -0.25 -14.02 -2.49
N ALA A 20 -0.62 -14.08 -3.77
CA ALA A 20 -0.93 -15.34 -4.44
C ALA A 20 0.27 -16.31 -4.41
N LYS A 21 1.47 -15.82 -4.73
CA LYS A 21 2.71 -16.61 -4.66
C LYS A 21 3.04 -17.08 -3.25
N MET A 22 2.96 -16.20 -2.26
CA MET A 22 3.21 -16.56 -0.86
C MET A 22 2.23 -17.61 -0.35
N THR A 23 0.96 -17.47 -0.71
CA THR A 23 -0.09 -18.45 -0.37
C THR A 23 0.19 -19.80 -1.03
N GLN A 24 0.59 -19.79 -2.29
CA GLN A 24 0.97 -20.99 -3.03
C GLN A 24 2.18 -21.69 -2.39
N MET A 25 3.22 -20.94 -2.02
CA MET A 25 4.39 -21.48 -1.31
C MET A 25 3.98 -22.08 0.04
N ALA A 26 3.18 -21.38 0.84
CA ALA A 26 2.69 -21.88 2.13
C ALA A 26 1.85 -23.16 1.97
N PHE A 27 0.97 -23.21 0.97
CA PHE A 27 0.15 -24.37 0.67
C PHE A 27 1.00 -25.61 0.31
N TYR A 28 1.94 -25.46 -0.62
CA TYR A 28 2.82 -26.57 -1.01
C TYR A 28 3.83 -26.96 0.07
N LYS A 29 4.16 -26.06 1.00
CA LYS A 29 5.02 -26.32 2.15
C LYS A 29 4.30 -26.87 3.37
N SER A 30 2.97 -26.96 3.36
CA SER A 30 2.18 -27.50 4.49
C SER A 30 2.59 -28.91 4.95
N GLY A 31 3.37 -29.66 4.15
CA GLY A 31 3.96 -30.95 4.50
C GLY A 31 5.49 -31.01 4.63
N ARG A 32 6.24 -29.91 4.43
CA ARG A 32 7.71 -29.87 4.54
C ARG A 32 8.13 -28.84 5.59
N LYS A 33 9.05 -29.22 6.49
CA LYS A 33 9.44 -28.38 7.63
C LYS A 33 10.34 -27.19 7.28
N ASP A 34 11.08 -27.26 6.16
CA ASP A 34 12.12 -26.28 5.87
C ASP A 34 11.96 -25.59 4.49
N PHE A 35 12.28 -24.30 4.47
CA PHE A 35 12.50 -23.52 3.26
C PHE A 35 13.95 -23.66 2.83
N THR A 36 14.18 -23.85 1.53
CA THR A 36 15.51 -23.62 0.94
C THR A 36 15.83 -22.13 0.97
N ALA A 37 17.11 -21.77 0.83
CA ALA A 37 17.53 -20.37 0.80
C ALA A 37 16.83 -19.57 -0.32
N ASP A 38 16.65 -20.19 -1.48
CA ASP A 38 15.99 -19.56 -2.64
C ASP A 38 14.50 -19.33 -2.37
N GLU A 39 13.81 -20.32 -1.78
CA GLU A 39 12.40 -20.18 -1.42
C GLU A 39 12.19 -19.13 -0.33
N LEU A 40 13.11 -19.05 0.64
CA LEU A 40 13.07 -18.00 1.66
C LEU A 40 13.28 -16.62 1.03
N SER A 41 14.25 -16.50 0.11
CA SER A 41 14.51 -15.26 -0.63
C SER A 41 13.30 -14.82 -1.46
N GLU A 42 12.66 -15.75 -2.19
CA GLU A 42 11.44 -15.45 -2.94
C GLU A 42 10.30 -15.03 -2.02
N PHE A 43 10.11 -15.72 -0.89
CA PHE A 43 9.08 -15.35 0.09
C PHE A 43 9.33 -13.95 0.65
N THR A 44 10.56 -13.62 1.04
CA THR A 44 10.94 -12.29 1.52
C THR A 44 10.71 -11.21 0.46
N ASN A 45 11.07 -11.46 -0.81
CA ASN A 45 10.85 -10.52 -1.89
C ASN A 45 9.35 -10.22 -2.11
N ASN A 46 8.51 -11.26 -2.07
CA ASN A 46 7.06 -11.09 -2.18
C ASN A 46 6.49 -10.35 -0.96
N TYR A 47 6.95 -10.68 0.26
CA TYR A 47 6.53 -9.96 1.47
C TYR A 47 6.90 -8.47 1.42
N MET A 48 8.06 -8.13 0.85
CA MET A 48 8.49 -6.75 0.68
C MET A 48 7.56 -5.95 -0.25
N GLN A 49 6.93 -6.59 -1.24
CA GLN A 49 5.92 -5.94 -2.09
C GLN A 49 4.66 -5.56 -1.30
N LEU A 50 4.28 -6.35 -0.29
CA LEU A 50 3.16 -6.01 0.60
C LEU A 50 3.49 -4.78 1.45
N GLY A 51 4.72 -4.71 1.97
CA GLY A 51 5.19 -3.56 2.74
C GLY A 51 5.28 -2.27 1.92
N LEU A 52 5.64 -2.37 0.63
CA LEU A 52 5.63 -1.21 -0.28
C LEU A 52 4.21 -0.65 -0.47
N LEU A 53 3.23 -1.52 -0.67
CA LEU A 53 1.83 -1.11 -0.79
C LEU A 53 1.34 -0.43 0.50
N GLU A 54 1.61 -1.03 1.66
CA GLU A 54 1.23 -0.45 2.96
C GLU A 54 1.79 0.96 3.12
N TYR A 55 3.08 1.14 2.80
CA TYR A 55 3.74 2.43 2.86
C TYR A 55 3.12 3.47 1.94
N SER A 56 2.84 3.12 0.69
CA SER A 56 2.23 4.05 -0.27
C SER A 56 0.80 4.42 0.10
N LEU A 57 0.00 3.46 0.60
CA LEU A 57 -1.34 3.74 1.12
C LEU A 57 -1.29 4.66 2.34
N HIS A 58 -0.33 4.45 3.24
CA HIS A 58 -0.12 5.33 4.38
C HIS A 58 0.19 6.76 3.95
N LYS A 59 1.11 6.95 2.99
CA LYS A 59 1.41 8.26 2.41
C LYS A 59 0.20 8.91 1.75
N LEU A 60 -0.55 8.15 0.96
CA LEU A 60 -1.77 8.65 0.32
C LEU A 60 -2.79 9.13 1.35
N ARG A 61 -2.97 8.38 2.46
CA ARG A 61 -3.86 8.76 3.56
C ARG A 61 -3.44 10.08 4.22
N LEU A 62 -2.15 10.26 4.51
CA LEU A 62 -1.66 11.51 5.11
C LEU A 62 -1.95 12.70 4.20
N GLU A 63 -1.63 12.57 2.91
CA GLU A 63 -1.86 13.65 1.95
C GLU A 63 -3.33 13.98 1.73
N LEU A 64 -4.20 12.97 1.70
CA LEU A 64 -5.65 13.16 1.64
C LEU A 64 -6.16 13.91 2.88
N THR A 65 -5.63 13.54 4.06
CA THR A 65 -5.99 14.18 5.32
C THR A 65 -5.56 15.65 5.34
N ASP A 66 -4.33 15.93 4.91
CA ASP A 66 -3.83 17.30 4.84
C ASP A 66 -4.61 18.13 3.81
N TRP A 67 -4.90 17.56 2.63
CA TRP A 67 -5.69 18.23 1.61
C TRP A 67 -7.12 18.57 2.11
N LEU A 68 -7.78 17.65 2.82
CA LEU A 68 -9.10 17.91 3.42
C LEU A 68 -9.04 19.03 4.47
N LYS A 69 -8.02 19.04 5.32
CA LYS A 69 -7.83 20.11 6.32
C LYS A 69 -7.67 21.46 5.63
N THR A 70 -6.78 21.57 4.65
CA THR A 70 -6.56 22.82 3.90
C THR A 70 -7.84 23.30 3.22
N LYS A 71 -8.63 22.39 2.65
CA LYS A 71 -9.88 22.74 1.98
C LYS A 71 -10.92 23.29 2.97
N ASN A 72 -11.03 22.68 4.15
CA ASN A 72 -11.94 23.14 5.20
C ASN A 72 -11.49 24.49 5.81
N THR A 73 -10.18 24.75 5.90
CA THR A 73 -9.67 26.06 6.36
C THR A 73 -9.98 27.17 5.36
N ILE A 74 -9.78 26.92 4.06
CA ILE A 74 -10.09 27.90 2.99
C ILE A 74 -11.61 28.18 2.89
N GLU A 75 -12.45 27.16 3.11
CA GLU A 75 -13.91 27.33 3.14
C GLU A 75 -14.37 28.06 4.40
N GLY A 76 -13.74 27.84 5.56
CA GLY A 76 -14.03 28.55 6.81
C GLY A 76 -13.65 30.05 6.77
N GLU A 77 -12.53 30.41 6.14
CA GLU A 77 -12.10 31.80 5.98
C GLU A 77 -13.00 32.61 5.03
N LYS A 78 -13.69 31.96 4.09
CA LYS A 78 -14.64 32.63 3.18
C LYS A 78 -15.97 32.98 3.86
N THR A 79 -16.37 32.23 4.88
CA THR A 79 -17.62 32.49 5.63
C THR A 79 -17.54 33.63 6.64
N GLU A 80 -16.34 34.12 6.98
CA GLU A 80 -16.16 35.25 7.91
C GLU A 80 -15.97 36.62 7.19
N GLN A 81 -15.97 36.64 5.85
CA GLN A 81 -15.76 37.86 5.05
C GLN A 81 -17.02 38.39 4.32
N ASP A 82 -18.19 37.77 4.49
CA ASP A 82 -19.46 38.34 4.01
C ASP A 82 -20.20 39.06 5.17
N PRO A 83 -20.24 40.42 5.18
CA PRO A 83 -21.11 41.19 6.05
C PRO A 83 -22.59 41.20 5.61
#